data_AF-A0A5N8V6S5-F1
#
_entry.id   AF-A0A5N8V6S5-F1
#
_cell.length_a   1.000
_cell.length_b   1.000
_cell.length_c   1.000
_cell.angle_alpha   90.00
_cell.angle_beta   90.00
_cell.angle_gamma   90.00
#
_symmetry.space_group_name_H-M   'P 1'
#
loop_
_entity.id
_entity.type
_entity.pdbx_description
1 polymer ?
#
loop_
_entity_poly.entity_id
_entity_poly.type
_entity_poly.pdbx_seq_one_letter_code
_entity_poly.pdbx_strand_id
1 'polypeptide(L)'
;MPTQKAKWRMVIAPLAGWVFLLPNAAIKGYSVSHTLYVYSGVLMMFVIMFVPVAKRVASDIGEQEEKPWSKVPVNTFALYWMIGAATVCIGGGAYLWPFVA
;
A
#
# COMPACT_ATOMS: atom_id res chain seq x y z
N MET A 1 -20.12 -11.24 -2.41
CA MET A 1 -19.72 -9.91 -2.96
C MET A 1 -19.12 -9.10 -1.82
N PRO A 2 -17.93 -8.49 -1.97
CA PRO A 2 -17.37 -7.65 -0.91
C PRO A 2 -18.29 -6.45 -0.66
N THR A 3 -18.56 -6.15 0.61
CA THR A 3 -19.46 -5.05 0.97
C THR A 3 -18.84 -3.70 0.62
N GLN A 4 -19.68 -2.70 0.34
CA GLN A 4 -19.24 -1.38 -0.08
C GLN A 4 -18.30 -0.73 0.96
N LYS A 5 -18.53 -0.97 2.26
CA LYS A 5 -17.67 -0.50 3.36
C LYS A 5 -16.27 -1.10 3.32
N ALA A 6 -16.13 -2.41 3.08
CA ALA A 6 -14.83 -3.07 2.97
C ALA A 6 -14.01 -2.51 1.79
N LYS A 7 -14.68 -2.26 0.67
CA LYS A 7 -14.08 -1.65 -0.52
C LYS A 7 -13.55 -0.23 -0.24
N TRP A 8 -14.32 0.59 0.49
CA TRP A 8 -13.91 1.93 0.89
C TRP A 8 -12.73 1.91 1.88
N ARG A 9 -12.71 1.00 2.86
CA ARG A 9 -11.61 0.90 3.83
C ARG A 9 -10.27 0.51 3.20
N MET A 10 -10.28 -0.42 2.24
CA MET A 10 -9.07 -0.78 1.48
C MET A 10 -8.51 0.38 0.67
N VAL A 11 -9.37 1.27 0.15
CA VAL A 11 -8.95 2.40 -0.67
C VAL A 11 -8.55 3.61 0.20
N ILE A 12 -9.28 3.88 1.29
CA ILE A 12 -9.05 5.05 2.13
C ILE A 12 -7.82 4.89 3.04
N ALA A 13 -7.55 3.70 3.57
CA ALA A 13 -6.47 3.53 4.55
C ALA A 13 -5.06 3.85 3.97
N PRO A 14 -4.72 3.45 2.73
CA PRO A 14 -3.52 3.95 2.05
C PRO A 14 -3.57 5.46 1.85
N LEU A 15 -4.69 6.02 1.36
CA LEU A 15 -4.82 7.45 1.06
C LEU A 15 -4.71 8.37 2.30
N ALA A 16 -5.15 7.93 3.48
CA ALA A 16 -5.05 8.70 4.70
C ALA A 16 -3.60 8.85 5.20
N GLY A 17 -2.77 7.81 5.04
CA GLY A 17 -1.33 7.89 5.31
C GLY A 17 -0.58 8.87 4.38
N TRP A 18 -1.16 9.17 3.22
CA TRP A 18 -0.55 10.00 2.18
C TRP A 18 -0.74 11.50 2.37
N VAL A 19 -1.85 11.95 2.97
CA VAL A 19 -2.07 13.37 3.28
C VAL A 19 -1.04 13.90 4.28
N PHE A 20 -0.43 13.02 5.08
CA PHE A 20 0.58 13.39 6.07
C PHE A 20 2.02 13.43 5.53
N LEU A 21 2.33 12.63 4.49
CA LEU A 21 3.68 12.57 3.92
C LEU A 21 3.94 13.70 2.91
N LEU A 22 2.90 14.13 2.18
CA LEU A 22 2.97 15.17 1.14
C LEU A 22 3.46 16.54 1.66
N PRO A 23 2.95 17.06 2.79
CA PRO A 23 3.41 18.35 3.32
C PRO A 23 4.85 18.28 3.84
N ASN A 24 5.24 17.16 4.44
CA ASN A 24 6.54 17.02 5.10
C ASN A 24 7.72 16.99 4.10
N ALA A 25 7.48 16.48 2.88
CA ALA A 25 8.47 16.52 1.79
C ALA A 25 8.61 17.92 1.16
N ALA A 26 7.50 18.66 1.03
CA ALA A 26 7.51 20.02 0.50
C ALA A 26 8.19 21.04 1.45
N ILE A 27 8.10 20.82 2.76
CA ILE A 27 8.73 21.69 3.79
C ILE A 27 10.26 21.64 3.74
N LYS A 28 10.87 20.57 3.19
CA LYS A 28 12.34 20.41 3.13
C LYS A 28 13.03 21.06 1.92
N GLY A 29 12.32 21.81 1.07
CA GLY A 29 12.96 22.56 -0.03
C GLY A 29 13.41 21.70 -1.22
N TYR A 30 12.92 20.46 -1.33
CA TYR A 30 13.12 19.65 -2.53
C TYR A 30 12.42 20.29 -3.74
N SER A 31 13.01 20.17 -4.93
CA SER A 31 12.38 20.66 -6.16
C SER A 31 11.02 19.98 -6.38
N VAL A 32 10.10 20.68 -7.04
CA VAL A 32 8.77 20.13 -7.39
C VAL A 32 8.91 18.82 -8.17
N SER A 33 9.90 18.74 -9.07
CA SER A 33 10.20 17.52 -9.83
C SER A 33 10.66 16.35 -8.94
N HIS A 34 11.54 16.58 -7.96
CA HIS A 34 11.95 15.55 -7.00
C HIS A 34 10.78 15.05 -6.17
N THR A 35 9.94 15.97 -5.69
CA THR A 35 8.74 15.63 -4.93
C THR A 35 7.77 14.78 -5.75
N LEU A 36 7.56 15.14 -7.03
CA LEU A 36 6.72 14.37 -7.94
C LEU A 36 7.29 12.98 -8.23
N TYR A 37 8.60 12.88 -8.42
CA TYR A 37 9.26 11.60 -8.67
C TYR A 37 9.08 10.64 -7.49
N VAL A 38 9.38 11.11 -6.28
CA VAL A 38 9.17 10.33 -5.05
C VAL A 38 7.70 9.96 -4.90
N TYR A 39 6.77 10.90 -5.13
CA TYR A 39 5.33 10.65 -5.07
C TYR A 39 4.90 9.54 -6.04
N SER A 40 5.33 9.60 -7.30
CA SER A 40 5.01 8.60 -8.32
C SER A 40 5.60 7.23 -7.98
N GLY A 41 6.82 7.18 -7.45
CA GLY A 41 7.49 5.94 -7.03
C GLY A 41 6.79 5.27 -5.86
N VAL A 42 6.38 6.05 -4.86
CA VAL A 42 5.58 5.52 -3.74
C VAL A 42 4.22 5.04 -4.27
N LEU A 43 3.57 5.74 -5.20
CA LEU A 43 2.26 5.35 -5.75
C LEU A 43 2.38 3.99 -6.44
N MET A 44 3.42 3.84 -7.25
CA MET A 44 3.78 2.60 -7.93
C MET A 44 4.00 1.46 -6.94
N MET A 45 4.73 1.71 -5.83
CA MET A 45 4.94 0.72 -4.76
C MET A 45 3.61 0.23 -4.18
N PHE A 46 2.68 1.14 -3.86
CA PHE A 46 1.36 0.75 -3.37
C PHE A 46 0.58 -0.07 -4.40
N VAL A 47 0.63 0.31 -5.67
CA VAL A 47 -0.01 -0.47 -6.75
C VAL A 47 0.54 -1.89 -6.81
N ILE A 48 1.88 -2.05 -6.78
CA ILE A 48 2.55 -3.36 -6.81
C ILE A 48 2.21 -4.20 -5.56
N MET A 49 2.18 -3.57 -4.39
CA MET A 49 1.88 -4.26 -3.13
C MET A 49 0.42 -4.71 -3.05
N PHE A 50 -0.54 -3.86 -3.42
CA PHE A 50 -1.95 -4.10 -3.13
C PHE A 50 -2.74 -4.71 -4.28
N VAL A 51 -2.49 -4.35 -5.54
CA VAL A 51 -3.32 -4.81 -6.68
C VAL A 51 -3.35 -6.34 -6.81
N PRO A 52 -2.23 -7.08 -6.72
CA PRO A 52 -2.21 -8.53 -6.90
C PRO A 52 -2.98 -9.29 -5.82
N VAL A 53 -3.10 -8.71 -4.63
CA VAL A 53 -3.74 -9.35 -3.46
C VAL A 53 -5.12 -8.77 -3.14
N ALA A 54 -5.50 -7.63 -3.72
CA ALA A 54 -6.73 -6.91 -3.40
C ALA A 54 -7.98 -7.79 -3.48
N LYS A 55 -8.12 -8.59 -4.55
CA LYS A 55 -9.27 -9.49 -4.73
C LYS A 55 -9.33 -10.59 -3.66
N ARG A 56 -8.17 -11.13 -3.28
CA ARG A 56 -8.07 -12.20 -2.27
C ARG A 56 -8.42 -11.67 -0.89
N VAL A 57 -7.78 -10.56 -0.50
CA VAL A 57 -8.06 -9.92 0.80
C VAL A 57 -9.51 -9.44 0.87
N ALA A 58 -10.12 -8.97 -0.23
CA ALA A 58 -11.54 -8.60 -0.25
C ALA A 58 -12.47 -9.80 -0.07
N SER A 59 -12.09 -10.98 -0.57
CA SER A 59 -12.81 -12.23 -0.32
C SER A 59 -12.71 -12.63 1.15
N ASP A 60 -11.51 -12.59 1.72
CA ASP A 60 -11.26 -12.93 3.13
C ASP A 60 -12.05 -12.00 4.08
N ILE A 61 -12.16 -10.71 3.75
CA ILE A 61 -13.00 -9.76 4.50
C ILE A 61 -14.49 -10.11 4.37
N GLY A 62 -14.95 -10.49 3.17
CA GLY A 62 -16.34 -10.92 2.98
C GLY A 62 -16.69 -12.14 3.82
N GLU A 63 -15.79 -13.13 3.88
CA GLU A 63 -15.97 -14.32 4.71
C GLU A 63 -15.95 -14.00 6.21
N GLN A 64 -15.09 -13.07 6.65
CA GLN A 64 -15.08 -12.55 8.03
C GLN A 64 -16.40 -11.85 8.38
N GLU A 65 -16.94 -11.05 7.47
CA GLU A 65 -18.21 -10.33 7.67
C GLU A 65 -19.41 -11.28 7.74
N GLU A 66 -19.40 -12.36 6.95
CA GLU A 66 -20.46 -13.39 6.97
C GLU A 66 -20.41 -14.27 8.22
N LYS A 67 -19.20 -14.56 8.73
CA LYS A 67 -18.98 -15.41 9.91
C LYS A 67 -18.08 -14.72 10.95
N PRO A 68 -18.59 -13.71 11.67
CA PRO A 68 -17.78 -12.91 12.59
C PRO A 68 -17.21 -13.70 13.78
N TRP A 69 -17.81 -14.86 14.08
CA TRP A 69 -17.40 -15.73 15.19
C TRP A 69 -16.32 -16.74 14.79
N SER A 70 -16.05 -16.92 13.49
CA SER A 70 -14.99 -17.80 13.00
C SER A 70 -13.82 -16.98 12.49
N LYS A 71 -12.61 -17.20 13.03
CA LYS A 71 -11.41 -16.56 12.49
C LYS A 71 -11.15 -17.14 11.10
N VAL A 72 -11.30 -16.31 10.07
CA VAL A 72 -10.84 -16.67 8.71
C VAL A 72 -9.31 -16.77 8.76
N PRO A 73 -8.71 -17.87 8.30
CA PRO A 73 -7.27 -18.03 8.30
C PRO A 73 -6.63 -16.94 7.44
N VAL A 74 -5.55 -16.34 7.96
CA VAL A 74 -4.82 -15.29 7.23
C VAL A 74 -4.28 -15.88 5.93
N ASN A 75 -4.56 -15.20 4.82
CA ASN A 75 -4.09 -15.62 3.51
C ASN A 75 -2.56 -15.50 3.43
N THR A 76 -1.89 -16.64 3.61
CA THR A 76 -0.43 -16.77 3.65
C THR A 76 0.22 -16.22 2.39
N PHE A 77 -0.40 -16.41 1.22
CA PHE A 77 0.10 -15.82 -0.02
C PHE A 77 0.06 -14.29 0.02
N ALA A 78 -1.07 -13.72 0.44
CA ALA A 78 -1.20 -12.26 0.51
C ALA A 78 -0.20 -11.66 1.49
N LEU A 79 0.02 -12.34 2.62
CA LEU A 79 1.03 -11.96 3.61
C LEU A 79 2.45 -11.98 3.03
N TYR A 80 2.87 -13.09 2.40
CA TYR A 80 4.19 -13.20 1.80
C TYR A 80 4.39 -12.21 0.65
N TRP A 81 3.35 -11.97 -0.17
CA TRP A 81 3.41 -10.98 -1.23
C TRP A 81 3.64 -9.57 -0.68
N MET A 82 2.87 -9.15 0.33
CA MET A 82 3.03 -7.83 0.94
C MET A 82 4.42 -7.66 1.56
N ILE A 83 4.91 -8.66 2.30
CA ILE A 83 6.25 -8.60 2.93
C ILE A 83 7.36 -8.59 1.87
N GLY A 84 7.26 -9.46 0.86
CA GLY A 84 8.23 -9.54 -0.22
C GLY A 84 8.28 -8.26 -1.06
N ALA A 85 7.12 -7.76 -1.48
CA ALA A 85 7.01 -6.52 -2.25
C ALA A 85 7.50 -5.30 -1.44
N ALA A 86 7.17 -5.21 -0.15
CA ALA A 86 7.71 -4.17 0.71
C ALA A 86 9.24 -4.21 0.79
N THR A 87 9.81 -5.41 0.97
CA THR A 87 11.26 -5.59 1.07
C THR A 87 11.97 -5.19 -0.23
N VAL A 88 11.45 -5.62 -1.39
CA VAL A 88 12.02 -5.28 -2.70
C VAL A 88 11.91 -3.77 -2.98
N CYS A 89 10.77 -3.15 -2.69
CA CYS A 89 10.58 -1.72 -2.91
C CYS A 89 11.44 -0.85 -1.98
N ILE A 90 11.59 -1.22 -0.70
CA ILE A 90 12.49 -0.52 0.24
C ILE A 90 13.95 -0.70 -0.19
N GLY A 91 14.36 -1.93 -0.53
CA GLY A 91 15.72 -2.22 -0.98
C GLY A 91 16.06 -1.49 -2.28
N GLY A 92 15.16 -1.48 -3.25
CA GLY A 92 15.31 -0.72 -4.50
C GLY A 92 15.35 0.78 -4.27
N GLY A 93 14.49 1.31 -3.40
CA GLY A 93 14.48 2.72 -3.01
C GLY A 93 15.79 3.15 -2.35
N ALA A 94 16.32 2.34 -1.42
CA ALA A 94 17.60 2.61 -0.76
C ALA A 94 18.80 2.51 -1.71
N TYR A 95 18.78 1.55 -2.64
CA TYR A 95 19.83 1.39 -3.65
C TYR A 95 19.84 2.55 -4.66
N LEU A 96 18.67 3.03 -5.06
CA LEU A 96 18.55 4.13 -6.03
C LEU A 96 18.67 5.51 -5.38
N TRP A 97 18.48 5.63 -4.06
CA TRP A 97 18.59 6.89 -3.31
C TRP A 97 19.80 7.77 -3.68
N PRO A 98 21.05 7.27 -3.73
CA PRO A 98 22.21 8.10 -4.08
C PRO A 98 22.22 8.62 -5.52
N PHE A 99 21.40 8.07 -6.42
CA PHE A 99 21.27 8.55 -7.80
C PHE A 99 20.16 9.60 -7.96
N VAL A 100 19.34 9.80 -6.93
CA VAL A 100 18.15 10.67 -6.96
C VAL A 100 18.10 11.66 -5.79
N ALA A 101 19.13 11.68 -4.94
CA ALA A 101 19.33 12.64 -3.84
C ALA A 101 20.33 13.72 -4.23
#